data_AF-A0A8C7GBB8-F1
#
_entry.id   AF-A0A8C7GBB8-F1
#
_cell.length_a   1.000
_cell.length_b   1.000
_cell.length_c   1.000
_cell.angle_alpha   90.00
_cell.angle_beta   90.00
_cell.angle_gamma   90.00
#
_symmetry.space_group_name_H-M   'P 1'
#
loop_
_entity.id
_entity.type
_entity.pdbx_description
1 polymer ?
#
loop_
_entity_poly.entity_id
_entity_poly.type
_entity_poly.pdbx_seq_one_letter_code
_entity_poly.pdbx_strand_id
1 'polypeptide(L)'
;MASAQVLYDFTAEPGNNELTVREGETVTITNQGVGGGWIEAQNSRGEVGLVPEDYIELPGGGGNVGHVAAPVAAHAPDLSFFDAFAAPANNTTQNQASNGKDPWSVWNQDTTGGSSNNWAAQPEGTITGKSAAPDPWGTTAQSHPQAYQGPGAEDDEWDDEWDDVKSNSESGDGGAIQRGGATGSSMKISLNKFPGFSKSGPELFLLCKQPPKGKEKITIYMGEVGPVWSYPEAQLDCVVADPKKGTKMYGLKSYIEYHVIPNTTNRPVNHRYKHFDWLYERLLDKFGSAIPIPSLPDKQVTGRFEEEFIKMRMERLQGWMTRMCRHPVVSNSDVFQLFLTYKDEKDWKTGKRKAEKDEDVGVMIFSSIEPEAPDLDPIEVIYSQWARSTGRDAQDVCMHYINSTQQLCRLHTLPKEYQRIGKAFQNLSSVFTSSGYQGEATLTDAMTSAGKTYEEIAQMVAEQPRKDLHFLMENNNEYKGLLGCFPDTIGVHKVGSYRGGNNNHMKITLLKEQNHFILMNHFHSNRIYDYNRVMQLYLEEQVKFYETIAEKLKQAHSQFTTM
;
A
#
# COMPACT_ATOMS: atom_id res chain seq x y z
N MET A 1 -35.53 14.86 -31.13
CA MET A 1 -35.02 13.68 -30.40
C MET A 1 -34.02 12.99 -31.29
N ALA A 2 -32.86 12.61 -30.76
CA ALA A 2 -31.86 11.85 -31.52
C ALA A 2 -32.36 10.41 -31.68
N SER A 3 -32.15 9.79 -32.84
CA SER A 3 -32.36 8.34 -33.02
C SER A 3 -31.03 7.63 -32.85
N ALA A 4 -31.02 6.37 -32.43
CA ALA A 4 -29.83 5.53 -32.32
C ALA A 4 -30.13 4.13 -32.85
N GLN A 5 -29.13 3.46 -33.43
CA GLN A 5 -29.24 2.10 -33.92
C GLN A 5 -28.73 1.12 -32.87
N VAL A 6 -29.49 0.07 -32.56
CA VAL A 6 -29.11 -0.96 -31.60
C VAL A 6 -28.08 -1.90 -32.22
N LEU A 7 -26.93 -2.05 -31.56
CA LEU A 7 -25.80 -2.87 -32.00
C LEU A 7 -25.87 -4.32 -31.53
N TYR A 8 -26.54 -4.59 -30.41
CA TYR A 8 -26.66 -5.92 -29.82
C TYR A 8 -28.04 -6.13 -29.17
N ASP A 9 -28.52 -7.38 -29.15
CA ASP A 9 -29.73 -7.77 -28.42
C ASP A 9 -29.59 -7.48 -26.92
N PHE A 10 -30.60 -6.84 -26.32
CA PHE A 10 -30.69 -6.61 -24.87
C PHE A 10 -32.10 -6.92 -24.37
N THR A 11 -32.20 -7.77 -23.34
CA THR A 11 -33.48 -8.19 -22.77
C THR A 11 -33.64 -7.60 -21.38
N ALA A 12 -34.72 -6.86 -21.16
CA ALA A 12 -35.00 -6.18 -19.91
C ALA A 12 -35.32 -7.17 -18.77
N GLU A 13 -34.77 -6.92 -17.59
CA GLU A 13 -35.15 -7.62 -16.37
C GLU A 13 -36.48 -7.05 -15.77
N PRO A 14 -37.42 -7.91 -15.33
CA PRO A 14 -38.67 -7.45 -14.74
C PRO A 14 -38.43 -6.60 -13.48
N GLY A 15 -38.88 -5.34 -13.51
CA GLY A 15 -38.87 -4.43 -12.36
C GLY A 15 -37.78 -3.36 -12.35
N ASN A 16 -36.83 -3.38 -13.31
CA ASN A 16 -35.68 -2.46 -13.33
C ASN A 16 -35.81 -1.28 -14.30
N ASN A 17 -36.99 -1.04 -14.88
CA ASN A 17 -37.24 0.04 -15.85
C ASN A 17 -36.32 -0.04 -17.11
N GLU A 18 -35.89 -1.25 -17.45
CA GLU A 18 -35.07 -1.56 -18.63
C GLU A 18 -35.94 -1.76 -19.88
N LEU A 19 -35.37 -1.49 -21.06
CA LEU A 19 -36.04 -1.62 -22.35
C LEU A 19 -35.49 -2.79 -23.15
N THR A 20 -36.35 -3.74 -23.53
CA THR A 20 -35.94 -4.83 -24.43
C THR A 20 -35.79 -4.33 -25.86
N VAL A 21 -34.58 -4.47 -26.42
CA VAL A 21 -34.21 -4.04 -27.78
C VAL A 21 -33.53 -5.17 -28.54
N ARG A 22 -33.69 -5.16 -29.88
CA ARG A 22 -33.07 -6.14 -30.78
C ARG A 22 -32.01 -5.48 -31.64
N GLU A 23 -30.93 -6.20 -31.95
CA GLU A 23 -29.90 -5.78 -32.90
C GLU A 23 -30.55 -5.31 -34.22
N GLY A 24 -30.14 -4.14 -34.70
CA GLY A 24 -30.68 -3.48 -35.89
C GLY A 24 -31.95 -2.66 -35.67
N GLU A 25 -32.57 -2.70 -34.49
CA GLU A 25 -33.71 -1.81 -34.17
C GLU A 25 -33.25 -0.34 -34.07
N THR A 26 -34.08 0.60 -34.50
CA THR A 26 -33.86 2.04 -34.27
C THR A 26 -34.68 2.49 -33.08
N VAL A 27 -33.99 3.04 -32.08
CA VAL A 27 -34.62 3.60 -30.87
C VAL A 27 -34.49 5.12 -30.86
N THR A 28 -35.44 5.79 -30.22
CA THR A 28 -35.44 7.26 -30.06
C THR A 28 -34.94 7.61 -28.68
N ILE A 29 -33.87 8.38 -28.58
CA ILE A 29 -33.26 8.75 -27.30
C ILE A 29 -34.07 9.86 -26.64
N THR A 30 -34.60 9.56 -25.45
CA THR A 30 -35.39 10.49 -24.63
C THR A 30 -34.52 11.19 -23.60
N ASN A 31 -33.51 10.52 -23.03
CA ASN A 31 -32.58 11.10 -22.06
C ASN A 31 -31.19 10.43 -22.07
N GLN A 32 -30.14 11.21 -22.34
CA GLN A 32 -28.72 10.77 -22.33
C GLN A 32 -28.02 10.97 -20.98
N GLY A 33 -28.64 11.69 -20.04
CA GLY A 33 -28.03 12.11 -18.77
C GLY A 33 -28.35 11.21 -17.58
N VAL A 34 -28.71 9.95 -17.79
CA VAL A 34 -29.08 9.04 -16.69
C VAL A 34 -27.85 8.66 -15.83
N GLY A 35 -26.66 8.62 -16.44
CA GLY A 35 -25.40 8.29 -15.77
C GLY A 35 -25.19 6.78 -15.60
N GLY A 36 -23.94 6.37 -15.34
CA GLY A 36 -23.60 4.97 -15.10
C GLY A 36 -23.61 4.05 -16.33
N GLY A 37 -23.46 4.59 -17.54
CA GLY A 37 -23.43 3.80 -18.79
C GLY A 37 -24.80 3.41 -19.35
N TRP A 38 -25.86 4.09 -18.93
CA TRP A 38 -27.24 3.83 -19.37
C TRP A 38 -27.85 5.03 -20.07
N ILE A 39 -28.65 4.76 -21.09
CA ILE A 39 -29.41 5.75 -21.86
C ILE A 39 -30.89 5.39 -21.81
N GLU A 40 -31.76 6.38 -21.58
CA GLU A 40 -33.20 6.19 -21.70
C GLU A 40 -33.60 6.36 -23.17
N ALA A 41 -34.27 5.33 -23.70
CA ALA A 41 -34.70 5.29 -25.07
C ALA A 41 -36.13 4.77 -25.19
N GLN A 42 -36.78 5.15 -26.29
CA GLN A 42 -38.09 4.67 -26.69
C GLN A 42 -37.96 3.77 -27.93
N ASN A 43 -38.48 2.55 -27.85
CA ASN A 43 -38.45 1.62 -28.97
C ASN A 43 -39.59 1.86 -29.97
N SER A 44 -39.59 1.09 -31.06
CA SER A 44 -40.62 1.18 -32.11
C SER A 44 -42.04 0.84 -31.63
N ARG A 45 -42.17 0.13 -30.51
CA ARG A 45 -43.44 -0.24 -29.86
C ARG A 45 -43.98 0.87 -28.93
N GLY A 46 -43.23 1.95 -28.77
CA GLY A 46 -43.56 3.08 -27.91
C GLY A 46 -43.22 2.87 -26.43
N GLU A 47 -42.55 1.76 -26.09
CA GLU A 47 -42.09 1.46 -24.74
C GLU A 47 -40.83 2.28 -24.44
N VAL A 48 -40.76 2.87 -23.24
CA VAL A 48 -39.63 3.69 -22.79
C VAL A 48 -38.92 2.95 -21.65
N GLY A 49 -37.60 2.91 -21.69
CA GLY A 49 -36.80 2.35 -20.62
C GLY A 49 -35.31 2.51 -20.87
N LEU A 50 -34.50 1.93 -19.99
CA LEU A 50 -33.05 2.02 -20.02
C LEU A 50 -32.43 0.97 -20.92
N VAL A 51 -31.45 1.38 -21.72
CA VAL A 51 -30.60 0.53 -22.57
C VAL A 51 -29.14 0.89 -22.30
N PRO A 52 -28.20 -0.07 -22.25
CA PRO A 52 -26.77 0.25 -22.10
C PRO A 52 -26.27 1.15 -23.24
N GLU A 53 -25.44 2.13 -22.90
CA GLU A 53 -24.88 3.09 -23.88
C GLU A 53 -24.06 2.39 -24.97
N ASP A 54 -23.27 1.39 -24.60
CA ASP A 54 -22.43 0.62 -25.53
C ASP A 54 -23.22 -0.28 -26.49
N TYR A 55 -24.55 -0.39 -26.30
CA TYR A 55 -25.43 -1.23 -27.12
C TYR A 55 -26.14 -0.43 -28.21
N ILE A 56 -25.92 0.89 -28.30
CA ILE A 56 -26.56 1.76 -29.29
C ILE A 56 -25.55 2.71 -29.94
N GLU A 57 -25.67 2.92 -31.25
CA GLU A 57 -24.84 3.84 -32.03
C GLU A 57 -25.63 5.10 -32.42
N LEU A 58 -25.08 6.27 -32.12
CA LEU A 58 -25.68 7.56 -32.47
C LEU A 58 -25.25 8.01 -33.88
N PRO A 59 -26.19 8.41 -34.77
CA PRO A 59 -25.88 8.92 -36.10
C PRO A 59 -25.24 10.30 -35.99
N GLY A 60 -23.91 10.36 -36.01
CA GLY A 60 -23.14 11.60 -35.97
C GLY A 60 -21.66 11.51 -35.55
N GLY A 61 -21.20 10.35 -35.07
CA GLY A 61 -19.82 10.14 -34.61
C GLY A 61 -18.85 9.59 -35.66
N GLY A 62 -18.84 10.15 -36.88
CA GLY A 62 -17.89 9.75 -37.92
C GLY A 62 -16.52 10.41 -37.74
N GLY A 63 -15.59 9.74 -37.05
CA GLY A 63 -14.23 10.22 -36.80
C GLY A 63 -13.17 9.10 -36.75
N ASN A 64 -12.97 8.43 -37.88
CA ASN A 64 -11.77 7.67 -38.29
C ASN A 64 -11.38 6.43 -37.46
N VAL A 65 -12.13 5.33 -37.61
CA VAL A 65 -11.59 3.97 -37.40
C VAL A 65 -11.27 3.39 -38.79
N GLY A 66 -10.01 3.52 -39.18
CA GLY A 66 -9.50 2.78 -40.34
C GLY A 66 -9.58 1.28 -40.07
N HIS A 67 -10.16 0.55 -41.01
CA HIS A 67 -10.02 -0.90 -41.12
C HIS A 67 -8.54 -1.28 -41.01
N VAL A 68 -8.13 -1.85 -39.88
CA VAL A 68 -6.93 -2.67 -39.79
C VAL A 68 -7.36 -4.13 -39.86
N ALA A 69 -6.88 -4.79 -40.91
CA ALA A 69 -6.89 -6.23 -41.06
C ALA A 69 -6.29 -6.91 -39.82
N ALA A 70 -6.71 -8.14 -39.57
CA ALA A 70 -6.20 -9.00 -38.51
C ALA A 70 -4.67 -8.91 -38.36
N PRO A 71 -4.12 -8.71 -37.14
CA PRO A 71 -2.69 -8.73 -36.97
C PRO A 71 -2.21 -10.17 -37.10
N VAL A 72 -1.51 -10.40 -38.20
CA VAL A 72 -0.46 -11.41 -38.32
C VAL A 72 0.49 -11.24 -37.14
N ALA A 73 0.92 -12.35 -36.54
CA ALA A 73 1.81 -12.43 -35.37
C ALA A 73 2.93 -11.38 -35.42
N ALA A 74 2.76 -10.28 -34.68
CA ALA A 74 3.78 -9.28 -34.45
C ALA A 74 4.40 -9.57 -33.07
N HIS A 75 5.73 -9.62 -33.06
CA HIS A 75 6.57 -9.97 -31.93
C HIS A 75 6.13 -9.31 -30.62
N ALA A 76 6.07 -10.12 -29.56
CA ALA A 76 5.97 -9.65 -28.18
C ALA A 76 7.04 -8.56 -27.92
N PRO A 77 6.73 -7.51 -27.14
CA PRO A 77 7.75 -6.55 -26.73
C PRO A 77 8.88 -7.32 -26.04
N ASP A 78 10.11 -7.05 -26.47
CA ASP A 78 11.30 -7.70 -25.93
C ASP A 78 11.53 -7.21 -24.49
N LEU A 79 11.00 -7.98 -23.53
CA LEU A 79 11.17 -7.75 -22.10
C LEU A 79 12.54 -8.21 -21.60
N SER A 80 13.44 -8.69 -22.48
CA SER A 80 14.78 -9.16 -22.10
C SER A 80 15.67 -8.07 -21.50
N PHE A 81 15.33 -6.79 -21.72
CA PHE A 81 15.96 -5.69 -20.98
C PHE A 81 15.78 -5.88 -19.47
N PHE A 82 14.62 -6.35 -19.00
CA PHE A 82 14.34 -6.53 -17.58
C PHE A 82 14.92 -7.82 -16.98
N ASP A 83 15.26 -8.82 -17.81
CA ASP A 83 15.89 -10.08 -17.36
C ASP A 83 17.33 -9.89 -16.89
N ALA A 84 18.02 -8.83 -17.34
CA ALA A 84 19.35 -8.46 -16.87
C ALA A 84 19.37 -7.92 -15.43
N PHE A 85 18.21 -7.71 -14.80
CA PHE A 85 18.06 -7.13 -13.46
C PHE A 85 17.63 -8.15 -12.38
N ALA A 86 17.79 -9.45 -12.66
CA ALA A 86 17.59 -10.49 -11.66
C ALA A 86 18.79 -10.59 -10.70
N ALA A 87 18.58 -10.30 -9.42
CA ALA A 87 19.47 -10.80 -8.36
C ALA A 87 19.32 -12.33 -8.25
N PRO A 88 20.40 -13.10 -7.99
CA PRO A 88 20.32 -14.55 -7.96
C PRO A 88 19.47 -15.06 -6.80
N ALA A 89 18.57 -16.01 -7.08
CA ALA A 89 17.86 -16.78 -6.07
C ALA A 89 18.87 -17.62 -5.28
N ASN A 90 19.15 -17.24 -4.03
CA ASN A 90 19.96 -18.06 -3.12
C ASN A 90 19.12 -19.21 -2.56
N ASN A 91 19.55 -20.43 -2.88
CA ASN A 91 19.12 -21.66 -2.22
C ASN A 91 19.48 -21.60 -0.73
N THR A 92 18.50 -21.78 0.16
CA THR A 92 18.77 -22.09 1.57
C THR A 92 18.15 -23.43 1.96
N THR A 93 19.03 -24.25 2.53
CA THR A 93 18.91 -25.64 2.97
C THR A 93 17.88 -25.87 4.07
N GLN A 94 17.24 -27.03 4.00
CA GLN A 94 16.38 -27.65 5.02
C GLN A 94 17.04 -27.69 6.40
N ASN A 95 16.29 -27.36 7.46
CA ASN A 95 16.49 -27.98 8.76
C ASN A 95 15.19 -28.11 9.56
N GLN A 96 15.19 -29.16 10.39
CA GLN A 96 14.09 -29.89 11.02
C GLN A 96 13.08 -29.12 11.89
N ALA A 97 11.88 -29.70 11.94
CA ALA A 97 10.73 -29.31 12.72
C ALA A 97 10.91 -29.43 14.25
N SER A 98 10.34 -28.49 14.99
CA SER A 98 9.89 -28.70 16.37
C SER A 98 8.53 -28.03 16.61
N ASN A 99 7.59 -28.80 17.14
CA ASN A 99 6.24 -28.40 17.54
C ASN A 99 6.24 -27.18 18.48
N GLY A 100 5.49 -26.14 18.14
CA GLY A 100 5.18 -25.05 19.09
C GLY A 100 4.40 -23.89 18.48
N LYS A 101 3.10 -23.84 18.79
CA LYS A 101 2.12 -22.73 18.63
C LYS A 101 1.91 -22.11 17.23
N ASP A 102 0.62 -21.98 16.89
CA ASP A 102 0.08 -21.45 15.65
C ASP A 102 0.58 -20.00 15.36
N PRO A 103 1.31 -19.76 14.25
CA PRO A 103 1.96 -18.48 13.93
C PRO A 103 1.03 -17.32 13.51
N TRP A 104 -0.30 -17.49 13.55
CA TRP A 104 -1.27 -16.50 13.06
C TRP A 104 -2.25 -15.98 14.12
N SER A 105 -2.00 -16.19 15.41
CA SER A 105 -2.78 -15.54 16.48
C SER A 105 -2.73 -14.00 16.45
N VAL A 106 -1.76 -13.42 15.74
CA VAL A 106 -1.62 -11.95 15.56
C VAL A 106 -2.66 -11.38 14.59
N TRP A 107 -3.18 -12.20 13.66
CA TRP A 107 -4.28 -11.80 12.76
C TRP A 107 -5.67 -11.84 13.43
N ASN A 108 -5.72 -12.28 14.69
CA ASN A 108 -6.92 -12.41 15.51
C ASN A 108 -7.07 -11.31 16.59
N GLN A 109 -6.22 -10.28 16.61
CA GLN A 109 -6.37 -9.18 17.58
C GLN A 109 -7.13 -8.00 16.99
N ASP A 110 -8.45 -7.99 17.23
CA ASP A 110 -9.17 -6.74 17.41
C ASP A 110 -8.78 -6.15 18.77
N THR A 111 -8.31 -4.90 18.77
CA THR A 111 -8.21 -4.06 19.97
C THR A 111 -9.62 -3.69 20.45
N THR A 112 -10.30 -4.61 21.13
CA THR A 112 -11.36 -4.29 22.09
C THR A 112 -11.23 -5.20 23.30
N GLY A 113 -11.26 -4.59 24.50
CA GLY A 113 -11.03 -5.25 25.77
C GLY A 113 -11.95 -6.46 25.99
N GLY A 114 -11.39 -7.49 26.63
CA GLY A 114 -12.02 -8.80 26.76
C GLY A 114 -13.28 -8.84 27.62
N SER A 115 -14.07 -9.89 27.39
CA SER A 115 -14.66 -10.74 28.43
C SER A 115 -15.14 -12.05 27.80
N SER A 116 -14.69 -13.16 28.37
CA SER A 116 -15.04 -14.53 27.99
C SER A 116 -16.33 -15.01 28.68
N ASN A 117 -17.16 -15.75 27.93
CA ASN A 117 -18.21 -16.74 28.31
C ASN A 117 -19.42 -16.19 29.10
N ASN A 118 -20.69 -16.50 28.84
CA ASN A 118 -21.31 -17.82 28.66
C ASN A 118 -22.79 -17.67 28.19
N TRP A 119 -23.39 -18.78 27.74
CA TRP A 119 -24.76 -18.94 27.18
C TRP A 119 -25.93 -18.77 28.18
N ALA A 120 -27.10 -18.30 27.68
CA ALA A 120 -28.50 -18.70 28.01
C ALA A 120 -29.53 -17.58 28.39
N ALA A 121 -30.66 -17.60 27.65
CA ALA A 121 -32.05 -17.24 28.02
C ALA A 121 -32.51 -15.77 28.26
N GLN A 122 -33.51 -15.34 27.47
CA GLN A 122 -34.51 -14.28 27.76
C GLN A 122 -35.54 -14.75 28.84
N PRO A 123 -36.48 -13.93 29.40
CA PRO A 123 -37.00 -12.60 28.98
C PRO A 123 -37.29 -11.54 30.11
N GLU A 124 -37.84 -10.39 29.69
CA GLU A 124 -38.75 -9.42 30.38
C GLU A 124 -38.26 -8.30 31.32
N GLY A 125 -38.81 -7.08 31.07
CA GLY A 125 -38.85 -5.88 31.93
C GLY A 125 -37.60 -5.00 31.89
N THR A 126 -37.61 -3.67 31.75
CA THR A 126 -38.64 -2.65 31.98
C THR A 126 -38.24 -1.37 31.25
N ILE A 127 -39.24 -0.66 30.77
CA ILE A 127 -39.22 0.66 30.12
C ILE A 127 -38.69 1.74 31.08
N THR A 128 -37.82 2.64 30.60
CA THR A 128 -37.98 4.10 30.76
C THR A 128 -37.00 4.91 29.88
N GLY A 129 -37.55 5.65 28.92
CA GLY A 129 -37.39 7.11 28.90
C GLY A 129 -36.40 7.77 27.94
N LYS A 130 -36.99 8.30 26.84
CA LYS A 130 -36.75 9.62 26.18
C LYS A 130 -35.78 9.70 24.98
N SER A 131 -36.40 9.47 23.81
CA SER A 131 -36.48 10.30 22.60
C SER A 131 -35.51 11.48 22.38
N ALA A 132 -34.83 11.49 21.21
CA ALA A 132 -35.07 12.46 20.12
C ALA A 132 -34.35 12.02 18.83
N ALA A 133 -35.07 12.02 17.71
CA ALA A 133 -34.61 11.72 16.37
C ALA A 133 -33.83 12.91 15.74
N PRO A 134 -33.07 12.69 14.64
CA PRO A 134 -32.08 13.61 14.10
C PRO A 134 -32.63 14.49 12.98
N ASP A 135 -31.99 15.62 12.71
CA ASP A 135 -32.11 16.34 11.44
C ASP A 135 -30.81 17.12 11.12
N PRO A 136 -30.56 17.43 9.84
CA PRO A 136 -29.30 17.12 9.19
C PRO A 136 -28.63 18.35 8.58
N TRP A 137 -27.31 18.45 8.78
CA TRP A 137 -26.29 19.12 7.94
C TRP A 137 -25.17 19.64 8.85
N GLY A 138 -23.98 19.05 8.69
CA GLY A 138 -22.78 19.40 9.44
C GLY A 138 -21.55 18.72 8.85
N THR A 139 -20.97 19.40 7.88
CA THR A 139 -19.68 19.20 7.22
C THR A 139 -18.65 18.36 8.01
N THR A 140 -18.40 17.13 7.58
CA THR A 140 -17.33 16.29 8.16
C THR A 140 -16.05 16.46 7.35
N ALA A 141 -15.07 17.15 7.92
CA ALA A 141 -13.68 17.02 7.53
C ALA A 141 -13.24 15.58 7.84
N GLN A 142 -12.95 14.79 6.82
CA GLN A 142 -12.37 13.46 6.97
C GLN A 142 -10.89 13.62 7.34
N SER A 143 -10.58 13.23 8.56
CA SER A 143 -9.24 13.12 9.13
C SER A 143 -8.45 12.00 8.46
N HIS A 144 -7.16 12.25 8.25
CA HIS A 144 -6.13 11.21 8.09
C HIS A 144 -6.27 10.11 9.16
N PRO A 145 -5.91 8.85 8.86
CA PRO A 145 -5.75 7.82 9.89
C PRO A 145 -4.53 8.17 10.75
N GLN A 146 -4.78 9.01 11.74
CA GLN A 146 -3.81 9.47 12.71
C GLN A 146 -3.51 8.32 13.67
N ALA A 147 -2.25 7.89 13.72
CA ALA A 147 -1.76 6.97 14.72
C ALA A 147 -2.16 7.47 16.12
N TYR A 148 -2.81 6.59 16.88
CA TYR A 148 -3.25 6.84 18.25
C TYR A 148 -2.05 7.25 19.12
N GLN A 149 -2.00 8.53 19.54
CA GLN A 149 -1.14 8.97 20.63
C GLN A 149 -1.90 8.75 21.95
N GLY A 150 -1.53 7.69 22.68
CA GLY A 150 -1.94 7.52 24.08
C GLY A 150 -1.20 8.50 25.01
N PRO A 151 -1.73 8.77 26.21
CA PRO A 151 -1.20 9.80 27.10
C PRO A 151 0.09 9.31 27.77
N GLY A 152 1.19 10.01 27.52
CA GLY A 152 2.50 9.73 28.13
C GLY A 152 3.62 10.45 27.38
N ALA A 153 3.52 11.77 27.26
CA ALA A 153 4.47 12.64 26.57
C ALA A 153 5.08 13.67 27.54
N GLU A 154 5.50 13.22 28.73
CA GLU A 154 6.18 14.07 29.71
C GLU A 154 7.61 13.60 30.04
N ASP A 155 8.11 12.52 29.43
CA ASP A 155 9.46 11.98 29.71
C ASP A 155 10.52 12.40 28.67
N ASP A 156 10.17 13.23 27.68
CA ASP A 156 10.99 13.46 26.47
C ASP A 156 11.92 14.69 26.52
N GLU A 157 12.01 15.42 27.64
CA GLU A 157 12.94 16.57 27.77
C GLU A 157 14.36 16.18 28.25
N TRP A 158 14.59 14.92 28.64
CA TRP A 158 15.85 14.50 29.26
C TRP A 158 16.94 14.01 28.27
N ASP A 159 16.63 13.87 26.98
CA ASP A 159 17.57 13.30 25.99
C ASP A 159 18.57 14.35 25.42
N ASP A 160 18.34 15.66 25.61
CA ASP A 160 19.16 16.73 24.99
C ASP A 160 20.09 17.50 25.95
N GLU A 161 19.83 17.56 27.26
CA GLU A 161 20.61 18.42 28.18
C GLU A 161 21.93 17.81 28.69
N TRP A 162 22.10 16.48 28.62
CA TRP A 162 23.23 15.81 29.30
C TRP A 162 24.52 15.71 28.47
N ASP A 163 24.49 16.06 27.19
CA ASP A 163 25.65 15.94 26.29
C ASP A 163 26.47 17.25 26.16
N ASP A 164 26.01 18.38 26.73
CA ASP A 164 26.66 19.70 26.56
C ASP A 164 27.64 20.10 27.69
N VAL A 165 27.77 19.32 28.77
CA VAL A 165 28.67 19.70 29.88
C VAL A 165 30.05 19.04 29.74
N LYS A 166 30.83 19.44 28.72
CA LYS A 166 32.31 19.48 28.78
C LYS A 166 32.90 20.50 27.82
N SER A 167 33.03 21.76 28.26
CA SER A 167 34.27 22.56 28.19
C SER A 167 34.00 24.04 28.49
N ASN A 168 34.48 24.52 29.63
CA ASN A 168 35.48 25.57 29.79
C ASN A 168 35.29 26.30 31.13
N SER A 169 36.33 26.31 31.94
CA SER A 169 36.43 27.06 33.20
C SER A 169 36.78 28.51 32.92
N GLU A 170 36.07 29.47 33.52
CA GLU A 170 36.64 30.69 34.10
C GLU A 170 35.57 31.50 34.88
N SER A 171 36.04 32.24 35.87
CA SER A 171 35.36 32.63 37.12
C SER A 171 34.81 34.08 37.12
N GLY A 172 33.84 34.35 38.02
CA GLY A 172 33.46 35.70 38.52
C GLY A 172 31.94 35.85 38.69
N ASP A 173 31.35 35.68 39.90
CA ASP A 173 31.05 36.74 40.89
C ASP A 173 30.28 37.94 40.30
N GLY A 174 29.10 38.40 40.71
CA GLY A 174 28.19 38.19 41.84
C GLY A 174 27.10 39.28 41.75
N GLY A 175 25.97 39.18 42.48
CA GLY A 175 25.10 40.33 42.74
C GLY A 175 23.59 40.17 42.47
N ALA A 176 22.82 40.09 43.57
CA ALA A 176 21.36 40.21 43.62
C ALA A 176 20.89 41.69 43.54
N ILE A 177 19.60 41.94 43.21
CA ILE A 177 18.69 42.88 43.93
C ILE A 177 17.24 42.91 43.35
N GLN A 178 16.29 42.68 44.27
CA GLN A 178 14.91 43.17 44.52
C GLN A 178 13.75 43.20 43.50
N ARG A 179 12.74 42.41 43.93
CA ARG A 179 11.27 42.62 44.01
C ARG A 179 10.70 44.05 43.85
N GLY A 180 9.58 44.10 43.10
CA GLY A 180 8.41 44.95 43.34
C GLY A 180 7.16 44.28 42.74
N GLY A 181 6.06 44.17 43.51
CA GLY A 181 4.86 43.41 43.13
C GLY A 181 3.57 44.24 42.98
N ALA A 182 2.46 43.50 42.79
CA ALA A 182 1.05 43.89 42.57
C ALA A 182 0.68 44.04 41.08
N THR A 183 -0.37 43.45 40.49
CA THR A 183 -1.68 42.95 40.97
C THR A 183 -2.16 41.81 40.04
N GLY A 184 -2.98 40.89 40.57
CA GLY A 184 -3.61 39.82 39.81
C GLY A 184 -4.86 40.28 39.05
N SER A 185 -4.96 39.86 37.79
CA SER A 185 -6.22 39.74 37.06
C SER A 185 -6.16 38.50 36.18
N SER A 186 -7.11 37.60 36.40
CA SER A 186 -7.34 36.39 35.62
C SER A 186 -7.67 36.77 34.17
N MET A 187 -6.79 36.41 33.23
CA MET A 187 -7.09 36.49 31.81
C MET A 187 -6.95 35.11 31.17
N LYS A 188 -8.09 34.68 30.62
CA LYS A 188 -8.35 33.46 29.86
C LYS A 188 -7.21 33.16 28.87
N ILE A 189 -6.69 31.94 28.94
CA ILE A 189 -5.78 31.36 27.95
C ILE A 189 -6.46 31.44 26.58
N SER A 190 -5.92 32.27 25.70
CA SER A 190 -6.29 32.29 24.29
C SER A 190 -5.76 31.02 23.64
N LEU A 191 -6.67 30.12 23.30
CA LEU A 191 -6.46 28.93 22.50
C LEU A 191 -5.99 29.34 21.09
N ASN A 192 -4.68 29.57 20.93
CA ASN A 192 -3.99 29.73 19.64
C ASN A 192 -2.48 29.56 19.84
N LYS A 193 -2.06 28.31 20.11
CA LYS A 193 -0.68 27.85 19.91
C LYS A 193 -0.63 26.33 20.10
N PHE A 194 -0.86 25.59 19.02
CA PHE A 194 -0.34 24.23 18.88
C PHE A 194 1.06 24.31 18.26
N PRO A 195 2.08 23.63 18.80
CA PRO A 195 3.34 23.39 18.12
C PRO A 195 3.15 22.21 17.16
N GLY A 196 3.37 22.40 15.86
CA GLY A 196 3.25 21.30 14.88
C GLY A 196 2.95 21.68 13.43
N PHE A 197 2.59 22.93 13.15
CA PHE A 197 2.57 23.45 11.77
C PHE A 197 3.69 24.45 11.60
N SER A 198 4.88 23.96 11.23
CA SER A 198 5.89 24.80 10.59
C SER A 198 5.24 25.39 9.33
N LYS A 199 5.35 26.71 9.19
CA LYS A 199 4.74 27.49 8.12
C LYS A 199 5.34 27.14 6.76
N SER A 200 4.87 26.07 6.12
CA SER A 200 5.16 25.71 4.72
C SER A 200 3.87 25.66 3.89
N GLY A 201 2.95 26.58 4.18
CA GLY A 201 1.74 26.73 3.35
C GLY A 201 2.10 27.20 1.93
N PRO A 202 1.20 27.01 0.94
CA PRO A 202 1.37 27.51 -0.42
C PRO A 202 1.68 29.02 -0.50
N GLU A 203 1.29 29.77 0.53
CA GLU A 203 1.56 31.21 0.68
C GLU A 203 3.05 31.53 0.83
N LEU A 204 3.87 30.63 1.40
CA LEU A 204 5.31 30.87 1.58
C LEU A 204 6.05 30.88 0.23
N PHE A 205 5.63 30.03 -0.71
CA PHE A 205 6.23 29.93 -2.04
C PHE A 205 5.92 31.14 -2.92
N LEU A 206 4.67 31.65 -2.86
CA LEU A 206 4.27 32.89 -3.55
C LEU A 206 4.97 34.14 -2.99
N LEU A 207 5.35 34.10 -1.71
CA LEU A 207 6.09 35.17 -1.03
C LEU A 207 7.62 35.03 -1.18
N CYS A 208 8.11 33.88 -1.64
CA CYS A 208 9.53 33.61 -1.77
C CYS A 208 10.10 34.40 -2.96
N LYS A 209 10.74 35.53 -2.67
CA LYS A 209 11.24 36.47 -3.69
C LYS A 209 12.46 35.95 -4.46
N GLN A 210 13.09 34.85 -4.05
CA GLN A 210 14.15 34.20 -4.80
C GLN A 210 14.13 32.68 -4.58
N PRO A 211 14.31 31.87 -5.64
CA PRO A 211 14.55 30.45 -5.47
C PRO A 211 15.85 30.24 -4.69
N PRO A 212 15.88 29.31 -3.74
CA PRO A 212 17.11 28.92 -3.06
C PRO A 212 18.14 28.47 -4.10
N LYS A 213 19.40 28.86 -3.89
CA LYS A 213 20.53 28.48 -4.77
C LYS A 213 20.94 27.03 -4.47
N GLY A 214 20.08 26.07 -4.81
CA GLY A 214 20.33 24.64 -4.73
C GLY A 214 21.04 24.09 -5.97
N LYS A 215 21.97 23.15 -5.78
CA LYS A 215 22.76 22.50 -6.85
C LYS A 215 22.04 21.30 -7.50
N GLU A 216 20.91 20.88 -6.94
CA GLU A 216 20.24 19.63 -7.29
C GLU A 216 19.05 19.95 -8.20
N LYS A 217 19.24 19.75 -9.51
CA LYS A 217 18.20 19.97 -10.52
C LYS A 217 17.47 18.65 -10.77
N ILE A 218 16.16 18.66 -10.64
CA ILE A 218 15.30 17.54 -10.99
C ILE A 218 14.88 17.71 -12.45
N THR A 219 15.45 16.90 -13.33
CA THR A 219 15.18 16.96 -14.77
C THR A 219 13.99 16.08 -15.12
N ILE A 220 13.09 16.64 -15.94
CA ILE A 220 11.94 15.95 -16.52
C ILE A 220 12.17 15.84 -18.03
N TYR A 221 11.93 14.67 -18.60
CA TYR A 221 11.95 14.47 -20.04
C TYR A 221 10.57 14.11 -20.60
N MET A 222 10.35 14.43 -21.87
CA MET A 222 9.17 13.98 -22.62
C MET A 222 9.44 12.60 -23.21
N GLY A 223 8.87 11.57 -22.61
CA GLY A 223 8.87 10.20 -23.13
C GLY A 223 7.67 9.92 -24.03
N GLU A 224 7.53 8.67 -24.45
CA GLU A 224 6.42 8.20 -25.31
C GLU A 224 5.04 8.34 -24.65
N VAL A 225 5.00 8.29 -23.32
CA VAL A 225 3.78 8.42 -22.49
C VAL A 225 3.62 9.82 -21.90
N GLY A 226 4.33 10.82 -22.45
CA GLY A 226 4.36 12.18 -21.94
C GLY A 226 5.49 12.42 -20.92
N PRO A 227 5.34 13.38 -19.99
CA PRO A 227 6.43 13.78 -19.11
C PRO A 227 6.73 12.70 -18.07
N VAL A 228 8.00 12.44 -17.83
CA VAL A 228 8.51 11.41 -16.93
C VAL A 228 9.79 11.87 -16.23
N TRP A 229 10.05 11.33 -15.04
CA TRP A 229 11.31 11.57 -14.34
C TRP A 229 12.49 11.02 -15.12
N SER A 230 13.63 11.71 -15.11
CA SER A 230 14.89 11.12 -15.56
C SER A 230 15.28 9.92 -14.69
N TYR A 231 15.30 8.72 -15.27
CA TYR A 231 15.68 7.50 -14.57
C TYR A 231 17.20 7.28 -14.68
N PRO A 232 17.88 6.89 -13.59
CA PRO A 232 19.31 6.59 -13.66
C PRO A 232 19.57 5.34 -14.51
N GLU A 233 20.70 5.32 -15.23
CA GLU A 233 21.12 4.15 -16.02
C GLU A 233 21.37 2.91 -15.14
N ALA A 234 21.91 3.13 -13.92
CA ALA A 234 22.11 2.10 -12.92
C ALA A 234 21.09 2.25 -11.79
N GLN A 235 20.27 1.21 -11.59
CA GLN A 235 19.27 1.21 -10.54
C GLN A 235 19.89 0.95 -9.17
N LEU A 236 19.62 1.84 -8.22
CA LEU A 236 19.92 1.61 -6.81
C LEU A 236 18.98 0.52 -6.27
N ASP A 237 19.53 -0.39 -5.49
CA ASP A 237 18.76 -1.36 -4.72
C ASP A 237 19.43 -1.57 -3.35
N CYS A 238 18.64 -1.92 -2.35
CA CYS A 238 19.10 -2.10 -0.98
C CYS A 238 18.51 -3.36 -0.36
N VAL A 239 19.38 -4.17 0.27
CA VAL A 239 18.97 -5.31 1.08
C VAL A 239 18.83 -4.89 2.55
N VAL A 240 17.70 -5.21 3.17
CA VAL A 240 17.42 -5.05 4.60
C VAL A 240 17.48 -6.44 5.26
N ALA A 241 18.48 -6.67 6.10
CA ALA A 241 18.78 -8.01 6.63
C ALA A 241 19.34 -7.97 8.07
N ASP A 242 19.72 -9.15 8.56
CA ASP A 242 20.44 -9.36 9.81
C ASP A 242 19.85 -8.62 11.02
N PRO A 243 18.59 -8.91 11.42
CA PRO A 243 17.99 -8.27 12.57
C PRO A 243 18.74 -8.66 13.84
N LYS A 244 19.33 -7.68 14.52
CA LYS A 244 20.16 -7.89 15.71
C LYS A 244 19.65 -7.07 16.87
N LYS A 245 19.72 -7.64 18.08
CA LYS A 245 19.37 -6.91 19.30
C LYS A 245 20.53 -6.02 19.74
N GLY A 246 20.38 -4.71 19.53
CA GLY A 246 21.27 -3.69 20.06
C GLY A 246 20.89 -3.27 21.49
N THR A 247 21.86 -2.73 22.23
CA THR A 247 21.65 -2.13 23.56
C THR A 247 22.15 -0.69 23.62
N LYS A 248 21.51 0.14 24.43
CA LYS A 248 21.91 1.52 24.77
C LYS A 248 21.93 1.63 26.29
N MET A 249 22.64 2.63 26.82
CA MET A 249 22.72 2.91 28.26
C MET A 249 23.20 1.69 29.06
N TYR A 250 24.31 1.07 28.64
CA TYR A 250 24.88 -0.10 29.33
C TYR A 250 23.88 -1.26 29.55
N GLY A 251 22.93 -1.45 28.63
CA GLY A 251 21.95 -2.53 28.70
C GLY A 251 20.55 -2.12 29.20
N LEU A 252 20.37 -0.90 29.70
CA LEU A 252 19.07 -0.43 30.20
C LEU A 252 17.99 -0.33 29.10
N LYS A 253 18.39 -0.02 27.87
CA LYS A 253 17.49 0.06 26.71
C LYS A 253 17.94 -0.92 25.64
N SER A 254 17.02 -1.71 25.11
CA SER A 254 17.26 -2.63 23.99
C SER A 254 16.42 -2.25 22.77
N TYR A 255 16.93 -2.53 21.58
CA TYR A 255 16.26 -2.27 20.30
C TYR A 255 16.70 -3.28 19.25
N ILE A 256 15.97 -3.36 18.14
CA ILE A 256 16.37 -4.15 16.97
C ILE A 256 17.02 -3.23 15.94
N GLU A 257 18.20 -3.63 15.49
CA GLU A 257 18.96 -3.02 14.40
C GLU A 257 18.90 -3.93 13.18
N TYR A 258 18.86 -3.33 12.02
CA TYR A 258 18.87 -3.97 10.72
C TYR A 258 20.11 -3.51 9.96
N HIS A 259 20.72 -4.42 9.21
CA HIS A 259 21.70 -4.06 8.19
C HIS A 259 20.98 -3.56 6.94
N VAL A 260 21.36 -2.38 6.46
CA VAL A 260 20.97 -1.86 5.14
C VAL A 260 22.19 -1.92 4.24
N ILE A 261 22.10 -2.67 3.14
CA ILE A 261 23.23 -2.94 2.24
C ILE A 261 22.86 -2.47 0.83
N PRO A 262 23.37 -1.32 0.37
CA PRO A 262 23.14 -0.85 -1.00
C PRO A 262 24.02 -1.61 -1.99
N ASN A 263 23.46 -1.95 -3.17
CA ASN A 263 24.17 -2.65 -4.25
C ASN A 263 25.37 -1.87 -4.80
N THR A 264 25.36 -0.54 -4.70
CA THR A 264 26.42 0.36 -5.20
C THR A 264 27.71 0.28 -4.39
N THR A 265 27.63 0.08 -3.07
CA THR A 265 28.82 0.04 -2.20
C THR A 265 29.07 -1.34 -1.59
N ASN A 266 28.04 -2.18 -1.48
CA ASN A 266 28.06 -3.47 -0.78
C ASN A 266 28.57 -3.35 0.68
N ARG A 267 28.43 -2.18 1.30
CA ARG A 267 28.82 -1.93 2.70
C ARG A 267 27.57 -1.88 3.58
N PRO A 268 27.47 -2.73 4.61
CA PRO A 268 26.33 -2.69 5.52
C PRO A 268 26.39 -1.44 6.39
N VAL A 269 25.23 -0.80 6.54
CA VAL A 269 25.01 0.33 7.44
C VAL A 269 23.92 -0.03 8.43
N ASN A 270 24.14 0.25 9.71
CA ASN A 270 23.25 -0.19 10.78
C ASN A 270 22.14 0.84 11.04
N HIS A 271 20.90 0.39 10.98
CA HIS A 271 19.74 1.21 11.30
C HIS A 271 18.74 0.47 12.19
N ARG A 272 18.34 1.11 13.28
CA ARG A 272 17.15 0.73 14.03
C ARG A 272 15.90 1.33 13.41
N TYR A 273 14.73 0.80 13.74
CA TYR A 273 13.45 1.32 13.25
C TYR A 273 13.29 2.85 13.42
N LYS A 274 13.74 3.43 14.55
CA LYS A 274 13.69 4.90 14.78
C LYS A 274 14.51 5.71 13.74
N HIS A 275 15.52 5.12 13.11
CA HIS A 275 16.25 5.78 12.02
C HIS A 275 15.45 5.78 10.72
N PHE A 276 14.71 4.70 10.42
CA PHE A 276 13.77 4.67 9.29
C PHE A 276 12.65 5.69 9.49
N ASP A 277 12.09 5.76 10.69
CA ASP A 277 11.06 6.73 11.09
C ASP A 277 11.54 8.18 10.86
N TRP A 278 12.76 8.50 11.30
CA TRP A 278 13.38 9.80 11.01
C TRP A 278 13.54 10.04 9.51
N LEU A 279 14.01 9.06 8.74
CA LEU A 279 14.16 9.20 7.29
C LEU A 279 12.81 9.44 6.61
N TYR A 280 11.78 8.68 6.99
CA TYR A 280 10.42 8.84 6.49
C TYR A 280 9.90 10.26 6.74
N GLU A 281 10.06 10.80 7.95
CA GLU A 281 9.68 12.20 8.25
C GLU A 281 10.44 13.20 7.37
N ARG A 282 11.76 13.03 7.18
CA ARG A 282 12.55 13.92 6.30
C ARG A 282 12.12 13.83 4.84
N LEU A 283 11.83 12.62 4.34
CA LEU A 283 11.35 12.43 2.97
C LEU A 283 9.94 13.02 2.78
N LEU A 284 9.07 12.87 3.78
CA LEU A 284 7.72 13.44 3.75
C LEU A 284 7.76 14.97 3.79
N ASP A 285 8.57 15.55 4.68
CA ASP A 285 8.77 17.01 4.75
C ASP A 285 9.32 17.56 3.43
N LYS A 286 10.33 16.90 2.85
CA LYS A 286 11.01 17.36 1.64
C LYS A 286 10.18 17.16 0.37
N PHE A 287 9.62 15.98 0.20
CA PHE A 287 9.02 15.55 -1.07
C PHE A 287 7.51 15.35 -1.02
N GLY A 288 6.86 15.30 0.15
CA GLY A 288 5.45 14.94 0.30
C GLY A 288 4.45 15.87 -0.41
N SER A 289 4.89 17.06 -0.82
CA SER A 289 4.09 17.95 -1.67
C SER A 289 4.11 17.55 -3.15
N ALA A 290 5.08 16.76 -3.59
CA ALA A 290 5.32 16.43 -5.00
C ALA A 290 5.42 14.93 -5.30
N ILE A 291 5.73 14.09 -4.31
CA ILE A 291 5.98 12.65 -4.44
C ILE A 291 5.23 11.92 -3.31
N PRO A 292 4.49 10.82 -3.57
CA PRO A 292 3.79 10.08 -2.55
C PRO A 292 4.81 9.22 -1.81
N ILE A 293 4.99 9.48 -0.52
CA ILE A 293 5.91 8.73 0.34
C ILE A 293 5.08 7.74 1.16
N PRO A 294 5.12 6.42 0.87
CA PRO A 294 4.31 5.45 1.58
C PRO A 294 4.73 5.34 3.05
N SER A 295 3.74 5.08 3.91
CA SER A 295 3.96 4.91 5.34
C SER A 295 4.88 3.72 5.65
N LEU A 296 5.63 3.85 6.74
CA LEU A 296 6.38 2.74 7.32
C LEU A 296 5.46 1.71 7.98
N PRO A 297 5.94 0.48 8.20
CA PRO A 297 5.22 -0.54 8.98
C PRO A 297 4.98 -0.07 10.42
N ASP A 298 3.90 -0.47 11.07
CA ASP A 298 3.49 0.09 12.36
C ASP A 298 4.52 0.00 13.50
N LYS A 299 4.46 1.01 14.38
CA LYS A 299 5.17 1.04 15.65
C LYS A 299 4.47 0.13 16.64
N GLN A 300 5.11 -0.98 16.99
CA GLN A 300 4.62 -1.89 18.03
C GLN A 300 5.49 -1.77 19.29
N VAL A 301 4.84 -1.57 20.45
CA VAL A 301 5.49 -1.42 21.76
C VAL A 301 5.63 -2.76 22.48
N THR A 302 4.55 -3.53 22.55
CA THR A 302 4.51 -4.87 23.17
C THR A 302 4.84 -5.96 22.16
N GLY A 303 5.65 -6.97 22.51
CA GLY A 303 6.02 -8.03 21.56
C GLY A 303 7.07 -7.62 20.51
N ARG A 304 7.69 -6.42 20.65
CA ARG A 304 8.68 -5.90 19.67
C ARG A 304 9.95 -6.75 19.49
N PHE A 305 10.14 -7.76 20.33
CA PHE A 305 11.27 -8.70 20.29
C PHE A 305 10.84 -10.12 19.88
N GLU A 306 9.56 -10.32 19.56
CA GLU A 306 9.05 -11.59 19.01
C GLU A 306 9.61 -11.79 17.60
N GLU A 307 10.02 -13.01 17.30
CA GLU A 307 10.70 -13.35 16.05
C GLU A 307 9.78 -13.10 14.85
N GLU A 308 8.50 -13.45 14.98
CA GLU A 308 7.46 -13.24 13.97
C GLU A 308 7.30 -11.76 13.65
N PHE A 309 7.27 -10.92 14.69
CA PHE A 309 7.15 -9.48 14.53
C PHE A 309 8.39 -8.88 13.85
N ILE A 310 9.58 -9.31 14.27
CA ILE A 310 10.84 -8.86 13.68
C ILE A 310 10.91 -9.21 12.20
N LYS A 311 10.53 -10.45 11.85
CA LYS A 311 10.51 -10.95 10.47
C LYS A 311 9.53 -10.15 9.60
N MET A 312 8.28 -10.02 10.03
CA MET A 312 7.25 -9.24 9.31
C MET A 312 7.68 -7.78 9.12
N ARG A 313 8.23 -7.15 10.17
CA ARG A 313 8.72 -5.77 10.07
C ARG A 313 9.89 -5.66 9.10
N MET A 314 10.86 -6.57 9.16
CA MET A 314 12.02 -6.56 8.26
C MET A 314 11.59 -6.69 6.80
N GLU A 315 10.65 -7.59 6.50
CA GLU A 315 10.10 -7.78 5.16
C GLU A 315 9.39 -6.52 4.64
N ARG A 316 8.56 -5.87 5.46
CA ARG A 316 7.91 -4.63 5.05
C ARG A 316 8.88 -3.44 4.94
N LEU A 317 9.93 -3.41 5.75
CA LEU A 317 11.03 -2.44 5.61
C LEU A 317 11.81 -2.70 4.31
N GLN A 318 12.03 -3.95 3.92
CA GLN A 318 12.61 -4.30 2.62
C GLN A 318 11.74 -3.77 1.47
N GLY A 319 10.43 -3.99 1.52
CA GLY A 319 9.49 -3.44 0.53
C GLY A 319 9.57 -1.91 0.44
N TRP A 320 9.51 -1.23 1.59
CA TRP A 320 9.63 0.22 1.66
C TRP A 320 10.96 0.75 1.10
N MET A 321 12.09 0.14 1.49
CA MET A 321 13.41 0.50 0.97
C MET A 321 13.51 0.29 -0.54
N THR A 322 13.00 -0.83 -1.04
CA THR A 322 12.97 -1.12 -2.48
C THR A 322 12.21 -0.03 -3.23
N ARG A 323 11.04 0.40 -2.73
CA ARG A 323 10.26 1.48 -3.33
C ARG A 323 11.03 2.80 -3.38
N MET A 324 11.70 3.17 -2.29
CA MET A 324 12.49 4.41 -2.22
C MET A 324 13.71 4.35 -3.15
N CYS A 325 14.37 3.20 -3.26
CA CYS A 325 15.50 2.99 -4.17
C CYS A 325 15.09 3.06 -5.65
N ARG A 326 13.90 2.58 -6.01
CA ARG A 326 13.36 2.63 -7.38
C ARG A 326 12.89 4.02 -7.81
N HIS A 327 12.61 4.91 -6.86
CA HIS A 327 12.15 6.26 -7.19
C HIS A 327 13.35 7.14 -7.61
N PRO A 328 13.40 7.68 -8.83
CA PRO A 328 14.59 8.35 -9.37
C PRO A 328 14.97 9.64 -8.63
N VAL A 329 14.00 10.38 -8.09
CA VAL A 329 14.27 11.58 -7.27
C VAL A 329 14.70 11.23 -5.85
N VAL A 330 13.92 10.42 -5.13
CA VAL A 330 14.22 10.04 -3.73
C VAL A 330 15.56 9.31 -3.62
N SER A 331 15.82 8.33 -4.49
CA SER A 331 17.05 7.53 -4.46
C SER A 331 18.31 8.37 -4.59
N ASN A 332 18.28 9.44 -5.38
CA ASN A 332 19.44 10.31 -5.61
C ASN A 332 19.57 11.44 -4.57
N SER A 333 18.59 11.63 -3.71
CA SER A 333 18.59 12.73 -2.75
C SER A 333 19.69 12.62 -1.70
N ASP A 334 20.29 13.76 -1.34
CA ASP A 334 21.32 13.88 -0.28
C ASP A 334 20.93 13.16 1.02
N VAL A 335 19.66 13.27 1.44
CA VAL A 335 19.17 12.69 2.71
C VAL A 335 19.10 11.16 2.64
N PHE A 336 18.69 10.60 1.50
CA PHE A 336 18.62 9.15 1.31
C PHE A 336 20.02 8.56 1.14
N GLN A 337 20.89 9.24 0.37
CA GLN A 337 22.28 8.82 0.19
C GLN A 337 23.07 8.84 1.51
N LEU A 338 22.84 9.84 2.38
CA LEU A 338 23.40 9.85 3.73
C LEU A 338 22.98 8.61 4.53
N PHE A 339 21.69 8.27 4.49
CA PHE A 339 21.17 7.10 5.19
C PHE A 339 21.86 5.82 4.73
N LEU A 340 22.19 5.70 3.44
CA LEU A 340 22.81 4.50 2.88
C LEU A 340 24.34 4.42 3.02
N THR A 341 25.03 5.53 3.25
CA THR A 341 26.50 5.58 3.04
C THR A 341 27.30 6.23 4.15
N TYR A 342 26.68 6.64 5.26
CA TYR A 342 27.41 7.26 6.37
C TYR A 342 28.56 6.36 6.86
N LYS A 343 29.69 6.99 7.21
CA LYS A 343 30.92 6.25 7.56
C LYS A 343 31.03 5.93 9.04
N ASP A 344 30.63 6.87 9.89
CA ASP A 344 30.72 6.78 11.33
C ASP A 344 29.61 7.61 12.01
N GLU A 345 29.53 7.52 13.34
CA GLU A 345 28.50 8.21 14.11
C GLU A 345 28.58 9.74 14.01
N LYS A 346 29.77 10.30 13.81
CA LYS A 346 29.96 11.75 13.66
C LYS A 346 29.43 12.22 12.30
N ASP A 347 29.70 11.47 11.25
CA ASP A 347 29.17 11.68 9.90
C ASP A 347 27.64 11.62 9.91
N TRP A 348 27.06 10.59 10.54
CA TRP A 348 25.61 10.46 10.73
C TRP A 348 25.00 11.66 11.45
N LYS A 349 25.54 12.08 12.60
CA LYS A 349 25.01 13.22 13.36
C LYS A 349 25.10 14.52 12.58
N THR A 350 26.19 14.73 11.84
CA THR A 350 26.40 15.93 11.03
C THR A 350 25.43 15.97 9.86
N GLY A 351 25.32 14.87 9.11
CA GLY A 351 24.39 14.75 7.99
C GLY A 351 22.93 14.86 8.44
N LYS A 352 22.57 14.23 9.57
CA LYS A 352 21.23 14.34 10.16
C LYS A 352 20.85 15.79 10.44
N ARG A 353 21.73 16.55 11.11
CA ARG A 353 21.52 17.98 11.39
C ARG A 353 21.47 18.83 10.12
N LYS A 354 22.21 18.46 9.07
CA LYS A 354 22.14 19.13 7.76
C LYS A 354 20.77 18.91 7.12
N ALA A 355 20.28 17.67 7.09
CA ALA A 355 18.98 17.33 6.52
C ALA A 355 17.81 17.96 7.29
N GLU A 356 17.93 18.13 8.61
CA GLU A 356 16.93 18.80 9.44
C GLU A 356 16.86 20.32 9.24
N LYS A 357 17.93 20.92 8.69
CA LYS A 357 18.03 22.34 8.38
C LYS A 357 17.80 22.63 6.90
N ASP A 358 17.36 21.64 6.13
CA ASP A 358 17.04 21.83 4.71
C ASP A 358 15.86 22.81 4.58
N GLU A 359 16.06 23.88 3.81
CA GLU A 359 15.04 24.89 3.55
C GLU A 359 14.23 24.56 2.29
N ASP A 360 14.73 23.64 1.45
CA ASP A 360 14.15 23.28 0.15
C ASP A 360 13.10 22.17 0.31
N VAL A 361 12.14 22.40 1.21
CA VAL A 361 11.13 21.42 1.63
C VAL A 361 9.70 21.82 1.26
N GLY A 362 8.79 20.85 1.23
CA GLY A 362 7.40 21.04 0.89
C GLY A 362 7.22 21.61 -0.51
N VAL A 363 6.47 22.72 -0.64
CA VAL A 363 6.23 23.38 -1.93
C VAL A 363 7.49 24.01 -2.56
N MET A 364 8.57 24.20 -1.79
CA MET A 364 9.82 24.72 -2.35
C MET A 364 10.48 23.73 -3.32
N ILE A 365 10.15 22.44 -3.25
CA ILE A 365 10.71 21.41 -4.14
C ILE A 365 10.42 21.68 -5.62
N PHE A 366 9.30 22.34 -5.93
CA PHE A 366 8.96 22.72 -7.31
C PHE A 366 9.93 23.73 -7.91
N SER A 367 10.69 24.47 -7.10
CA SER A 367 11.74 25.37 -7.61
C SER A 367 12.96 24.63 -8.16
N SER A 368 13.15 23.37 -7.74
CA SER A 368 14.24 22.50 -8.18
C SER A 368 13.88 21.69 -9.44
N ILE A 369 12.61 21.73 -9.86
CA ILE A 369 12.11 21.01 -11.03
C ILE A 369 12.27 21.88 -12.28
N GLU A 370 13.05 21.40 -13.24
CA GLU A 370 13.25 22.06 -14.54
C GLU A 370 12.49 21.28 -15.63
N PRO A 371 11.38 21.81 -16.16
CA PRO A 371 10.65 21.15 -17.22
C PRO A 371 11.29 21.45 -18.57
N GLU A 372 11.70 20.42 -19.31
CA GLU A 372 12.10 20.52 -20.72
C GLU A 372 10.91 20.37 -21.69
N ALA A 373 9.68 20.71 -21.26
CA ALA A 373 8.46 20.47 -22.04
C ALA A 373 7.80 21.78 -22.54
N PRO A 374 7.29 21.81 -23.79
CA PRO A 374 6.47 22.92 -24.28
C PRO A 374 5.15 23.06 -23.48
N ASP A 375 4.57 24.26 -23.50
CA ASP A 375 3.26 24.54 -22.85
C ASP A 375 2.21 23.56 -23.37
N LEU A 376 1.56 22.83 -22.47
CA LEU A 376 0.53 21.87 -22.80
C LEU A 376 -0.86 22.55 -22.73
N ASP A 377 -1.67 22.42 -23.79
CA ASP A 377 -3.09 22.83 -23.83
C ASP A 377 -3.95 21.96 -22.86
N PRO A 378 -5.22 22.31 -22.50
CA PRO A 378 -5.86 21.93 -21.24
C PRO A 378 -6.11 20.42 -21.07
N ILE A 379 -5.07 19.79 -20.55
CA ILE A 379 -4.90 18.42 -20.09
C ILE A 379 -5.62 18.14 -18.75
N GLU A 380 -6.32 19.15 -18.22
CA GLU A 380 -7.01 19.17 -16.92
C GLU A 380 -8.15 18.14 -16.79
N VAL A 381 -8.71 17.66 -17.92
CA VAL A 381 -9.89 16.78 -17.96
C VAL A 381 -9.56 15.32 -17.61
N ILE A 382 -8.53 14.72 -18.22
CA ILE A 382 -8.15 13.31 -17.99
C ILE A 382 -7.70 13.11 -16.54
N TYR A 383 -6.95 14.08 -16.03
CA TYR A 383 -6.35 14.05 -14.72
C TYR A 383 -7.37 14.21 -13.58
N SER A 384 -8.31 15.15 -13.74
CA SER A 384 -9.42 15.34 -12.80
C SER A 384 -10.28 14.07 -12.67
N GLN A 385 -10.39 13.29 -13.74
CA GLN A 385 -11.18 12.07 -13.77
C GLN A 385 -10.47 10.92 -13.03
N TRP A 386 -9.18 10.70 -13.29
CA TRP A 386 -8.38 9.66 -12.60
C TRP A 386 -8.33 9.88 -11.08
N ALA A 387 -8.00 11.10 -10.65
CA ALA A 387 -7.86 11.43 -9.24
C ALA A 387 -9.20 11.37 -8.47
N ARG A 388 -10.34 11.50 -9.17
CA ARG A 388 -11.67 11.46 -8.55
C ARG A 388 -12.33 10.08 -8.56
N SER A 389 -12.04 9.23 -9.54
CA SER A 389 -12.69 7.93 -9.71
C SER A 389 -11.69 6.80 -9.55
N THR A 390 -10.78 6.64 -10.50
CA THR A 390 -9.87 5.49 -10.61
C THR A 390 -8.96 5.28 -9.39
N GLY A 391 -8.44 6.34 -8.76
CA GLY A 391 -7.59 6.20 -7.57
C GLY A 391 -8.33 5.66 -6.35
N ARG A 392 -9.58 6.11 -6.13
CA ARG A 392 -10.44 5.63 -5.05
C ARG A 392 -10.96 4.23 -5.33
N ASP A 393 -11.44 3.99 -6.55
CA ASP A 393 -11.92 2.68 -6.97
C ASP A 393 -10.82 1.63 -6.84
N ALA A 394 -9.58 1.95 -7.24
CA ALA A 394 -8.43 1.06 -7.08
C ALA A 394 -8.09 0.79 -5.61
N GLN A 395 -8.19 1.80 -4.74
CA GLN A 395 -7.95 1.64 -3.31
C GLN A 395 -9.02 0.74 -2.67
N ASP A 396 -10.29 0.93 -3.03
CA ASP A 396 -11.41 0.12 -2.56
C ASP A 396 -11.31 -1.33 -3.06
N VAL A 397 -10.89 -1.54 -4.30
CA VAL A 397 -10.60 -2.88 -4.84
C VAL A 397 -9.45 -3.54 -4.09
N CYS A 398 -8.35 -2.83 -3.82
CA CYS A 398 -7.25 -3.36 -3.01
C CYS A 398 -7.75 -3.74 -1.61
N MET A 399 -8.54 -2.88 -0.96
CA MET A 399 -9.14 -3.15 0.35
C MET A 399 -10.05 -4.37 0.35
N HIS A 400 -10.94 -4.47 -0.63
CA HIS A 400 -11.84 -5.60 -0.79
C HIS A 400 -11.06 -6.91 -0.99
N TYR A 401 -10.04 -6.88 -1.85
CA TYR A 401 -9.16 -8.03 -2.09
C TYR A 401 -8.42 -8.45 -0.81
N ILE A 402 -7.83 -7.50 -0.09
CA ILE A 402 -7.13 -7.75 1.18
C ILE A 402 -8.10 -8.39 2.18
N ASN A 403 -9.29 -7.82 2.36
CA ASN A 403 -10.29 -8.35 3.30
C ASN A 403 -10.75 -9.77 2.92
N SER A 404 -11.02 -10.01 1.63
CA SER A 404 -11.44 -11.32 1.12
C SER A 404 -10.34 -12.37 1.31
N THR A 405 -9.10 -11.98 1.03
CA THR A 405 -7.91 -12.83 1.18
C THR A 405 -7.62 -13.16 2.63
N GLN A 406 -7.73 -12.17 3.52
CA GLN A 406 -7.62 -12.38 4.96
C GLN A 406 -8.70 -13.33 5.46
N GLN A 407 -9.94 -13.20 4.98
CA GLN A 407 -11.02 -14.11 5.34
C GLN A 407 -10.74 -15.53 4.87
N LEU A 408 -10.23 -15.72 3.64
CA LEU A 408 -9.79 -17.03 3.15
C LEU A 408 -8.68 -17.63 4.02
N CYS A 409 -7.70 -16.82 4.42
CA CYS A 409 -6.62 -17.27 5.32
C CYS A 409 -7.14 -17.65 6.72
N ARG A 410 -8.16 -16.94 7.23
CA ARG A 410 -8.79 -17.22 8.54
C ARG A 410 -9.69 -18.44 8.53
N LEU A 411 -10.17 -18.88 7.37
CA LEU A 411 -10.94 -20.11 7.22
C LEU A 411 -10.00 -21.33 7.34
N HIS A 412 -9.55 -21.61 8.57
CA HIS A 412 -8.83 -22.83 8.98
C HIS A 412 -9.62 -24.13 8.76
N THR A 413 -10.74 -24.09 8.04
CA THR A 413 -11.64 -25.22 7.83
C THR A 413 -11.05 -26.17 6.79
N LEU A 414 -10.46 -25.66 5.71
CA LEU A 414 -10.04 -26.51 4.59
C LEU A 414 -8.97 -27.55 4.97
N PRO A 415 -7.84 -27.19 5.65
CA PRO A 415 -6.91 -28.19 6.16
C PRO A 415 -7.56 -29.21 7.10
N LYS A 416 -8.47 -28.75 7.97
CA LYS A 416 -9.16 -29.62 8.92
C LYS A 416 -10.07 -30.63 8.21
N GLU A 417 -10.69 -30.28 7.10
CA GLU A 417 -11.50 -31.21 6.31
C GLU A 417 -10.63 -32.31 5.68
N TYR A 418 -9.49 -31.97 5.06
CA TYR A 418 -8.55 -32.97 4.55
C TYR A 418 -8.05 -33.90 5.67
N GLN A 419 -7.75 -33.35 6.84
CA GLN A 419 -7.34 -34.14 8.00
C GLN A 419 -8.45 -35.09 8.48
N ARG A 420 -9.73 -34.65 8.48
CA ARG A 420 -10.87 -35.50 8.84
C ARG A 420 -11.04 -36.66 7.85
N ILE A 421 -10.92 -36.39 6.55
CA ILE A 421 -10.98 -37.42 5.51
C ILE A 421 -9.84 -38.43 5.72
N GLY A 422 -8.62 -37.97 5.94
CA GLY A 422 -7.46 -38.82 6.18
C GLY A 422 -7.62 -39.74 7.39
N LYS A 423 -8.17 -39.21 8.49
CA LYS A 423 -8.50 -40.01 9.69
C LYS A 423 -9.63 -41.00 9.43
N ALA A 424 -10.63 -40.65 8.63
CA ALA A 424 -11.72 -41.56 8.29
C ALA A 424 -11.21 -42.80 7.54
N PHE A 425 -10.31 -42.65 6.57
CA PHE A 425 -9.68 -43.78 5.88
C PHE A 425 -8.87 -44.67 6.81
N GLN A 426 -8.08 -44.09 7.71
CA GLN A 426 -7.31 -44.84 8.70
C GLN A 426 -8.21 -45.58 9.70
N ASN A 427 -9.30 -44.96 10.14
CA ASN A 427 -10.26 -45.60 11.03
C ASN A 427 -10.94 -46.80 10.34
N LEU A 428 -11.34 -46.66 9.07
CA LEU A 428 -11.91 -47.76 8.30
C LEU A 428 -10.91 -48.91 8.13
N SER A 429 -9.66 -48.60 7.80
CA SER A 429 -8.58 -49.58 7.74
C SER A 429 -8.41 -50.34 9.06
N SER A 430 -8.42 -49.63 10.20
CA SER A 430 -8.34 -50.26 11.52
C SER A 430 -9.53 -51.18 11.81
N VAL A 431 -10.74 -50.81 11.37
CA VAL A 431 -11.94 -51.65 11.52
C VAL A 431 -11.81 -52.92 10.68
N PHE A 432 -11.35 -52.83 9.44
CA PHE A 432 -11.15 -54.01 8.58
C PHE A 432 -10.08 -54.93 9.17
N THR A 433 -8.94 -54.38 9.58
CA THR A 433 -7.86 -55.14 10.24
C THR A 433 -8.34 -55.91 11.48
N SER A 434 -9.35 -55.42 12.19
CA SER A 434 -9.93 -56.10 13.36
C SER A 434 -10.67 -57.40 13.03
N SER A 435 -11.00 -57.65 11.76
CA SER A 435 -11.64 -58.89 11.32
C SER A 435 -10.72 -60.11 11.48
N GLY A 436 -9.39 -59.90 11.46
CA GLY A 436 -8.38 -60.95 11.51
C GLY A 436 -8.22 -61.73 10.20
N TYR A 437 -8.93 -61.36 9.14
CA TYR A 437 -8.84 -62.02 7.84
C TYR A 437 -7.48 -61.75 7.17
N GLN A 438 -6.70 -62.80 6.93
CA GLN A 438 -5.31 -62.66 6.44
C GLN A 438 -5.21 -62.13 4.99
N GLY A 439 -6.29 -62.19 4.20
CA GLY A 439 -6.29 -61.81 2.78
C GLY A 439 -6.49 -60.31 2.50
N GLU A 440 -6.76 -59.47 3.50
CA GLU A 440 -7.10 -58.05 3.31
C GLU A 440 -5.97 -57.06 3.67
N ALA A 441 -4.78 -57.56 4.05
CA ALA A 441 -3.64 -56.73 4.45
C ALA A 441 -3.27 -55.70 3.36
N THR A 442 -3.23 -56.11 2.09
CA THR A 442 -2.91 -55.22 0.96
C THR A 442 -3.91 -54.04 0.83
N LEU A 443 -5.20 -54.29 1.08
CA LEU A 443 -6.23 -53.25 1.04
C LEU A 443 -6.12 -52.31 2.25
N THR A 444 -5.98 -52.87 3.45
CA THR A 444 -5.92 -52.10 4.70
C THR A 444 -4.66 -51.23 4.77
N ASP A 445 -3.51 -51.73 4.30
CA ASP A 445 -2.28 -50.95 4.18
C ASP A 445 -2.45 -49.77 3.18
N ALA A 446 -3.02 -50.04 2.00
CA ALA A 446 -3.29 -49.00 1.00
C ALA A 446 -4.27 -47.93 1.52
N MET A 447 -5.34 -48.32 2.23
CA MET A 447 -6.28 -47.40 2.87
C MET A 447 -5.61 -46.54 3.95
N THR A 448 -4.73 -47.15 4.77
CA THR A 448 -3.96 -46.44 5.80
C THR A 448 -3.05 -45.39 5.16
N SER A 449 -2.35 -45.76 4.09
CA SER A 449 -1.46 -44.85 3.37
C SER A 449 -2.22 -43.73 2.66
N ALA A 450 -3.37 -44.01 2.05
CA ALA A 450 -4.24 -42.97 1.51
C ALA A 450 -4.67 -41.98 2.61
N GLY A 451 -5.02 -42.47 3.80
CA GLY A 451 -5.33 -41.63 4.94
C GLY A 451 -4.19 -40.71 5.36
N LYS A 452 -2.96 -41.25 5.47
CA LYS A 452 -1.75 -40.45 5.74
C LYS A 452 -1.48 -39.40 4.66
N THR A 453 -1.68 -39.77 3.39
CA THR A 453 -1.52 -38.85 2.25
C THR A 453 -2.47 -37.65 2.36
N TYR A 454 -3.72 -37.87 2.77
CA TYR A 454 -4.68 -36.78 3.01
C TYR A 454 -4.28 -35.88 4.19
N GLU A 455 -3.63 -36.43 5.23
CA GLU A 455 -3.07 -35.62 6.33
C GLU A 455 -1.87 -34.77 5.87
N GLU A 456 -1.02 -35.31 5.00
CA GLU A 456 0.08 -34.53 4.38
C GLU A 456 -0.46 -33.41 3.48
N ILE A 457 -1.51 -33.68 2.69
CA ILE A 457 -2.18 -32.67 1.88
C ILE A 457 -2.78 -31.58 2.78
N ALA A 458 -3.36 -31.93 3.93
CA ALA A 458 -3.86 -30.96 4.90
C ALA A 458 -2.74 -29.99 5.36
N GLN A 459 -1.55 -30.51 5.65
CA GLN A 459 -0.41 -29.69 6.02
C GLN A 459 0.03 -28.79 4.85
N MET A 460 0.11 -29.32 3.63
CA MET A 460 0.45 -28.52 2.45
C MET A 460 -0.54 -27.37 2.24
N VAL A 461 -1.85 -27.62 2.35
CA VAL A 461 -2.89 -26.60 2.22
C VAL A 461 -2.72 -25.52 3.30
N ALA A 462 -2.37 -25.90 4.53
CA ALA A 462 -2.16 -24.95 5.64
C ALA A 462 -0.90 -24.07 5.44
N GLU A 463 0.12 -24.60 4.78
CA GLU A 463 1.37 -23.87 4.53
C GLU A 463 1.35 -23.03 3.26
N GLN A 464 0.51 -23.39 2.28
CA GLN A 464 0.49 -22.79 0.95
C GLN A 464 0.35 -21.27 0.93
N PRO A 465 -0.54 -20.62 1.72
CA PRO A 465 -0.70 -19.16 1.67
C PRO A 465 0.59 -18.37 1.90
N ARG A 466 1.59 -18.95 2.59
CA ARG A 466 2.90 -18.31 2.82
C ARG A 466 3.79 -18.26 1.58
N LYS A 467 3.49 -19.05 0.55
CA LYS A 467 4.28 -19.18 -0.67
C LYS A 467 3.78 -18.30 -1.80
N ASP A 468 2.50 -17.94 -1.78
CA ASP A 468 1.86 -17.22 -2.88
C ASP A 468 1.02 -16.03 -2.40
N LEU A 469 -0.04 -16.29 -1.65
CA LEU A 469 -1.07 -15.35 -1.24
C LEU A 469 -0.49 -14.23 -0.36
N HIS A 470 0.51 -14.56 0.45
CA HIS A 470 1.29 -13.61 1.24
C HIS A 470 1.87 -12.49 0.38
N PHE A 471 2.57 -12.83 -0.71
CA PHE A 471 3.21 -11.84 -1.58
C PHE A 471 2.18 -10.96 -2.30
N LEU A 472 1.08 -11.57 -2.73
CA LEU A 472 -0.01 -10.84 -3.36
C LEU A 472 -0.69 -9.87 -2.39
N MET A 473 -0.89 -10.27 -1.13
CA MET A 473 -1.44 -9.42 -0.08
C MET A 473 -0.49 -8.27 0.28
N GLU A 474 0.81 -8.53 0.44
CA GLU A 474 1.79 -7.48 0.76
C GLU A 474 1.93 -6.47 -0.40
N ASN A 475 1.90 -6.93 -1.66
CA ASN A 475 1.84 -6.03 -2.81
C ASN A 475 0.59 -5.13 -2.77
N ASN A 476 -0.60 -5.70 -2.52
CA ASN A 476 -1.82 -4.90 -2.40
C ASN A 476 -1.79 -3.93 -1.20
N ASN A 477 -1.18 -4.32 -0.07
CA ASN A 477 -0.99 -3.44 1.08
C ASN A 477 -0.08 -2.24 0.74
N GLU A 478 0.99 -2.48 -0.01
CA GLU A 478 1.88 -1.41 -0.48
C GLU A 478 1.13 -0.44 -1.40
N TYR A 479 0.42 -0.95 -2.41
CA TYR A 479 -0.35 -0.12 -3.35
C TYR A 479 -1.50 0.63 -2.66
N LYS A 480 -2.16 0.03 -1.67
CA LYS A 480 -3.11 0.73 -0.80
C LYS A 480 -2.46 1.93 -0.09
N GLY A 481 -1.27 1.73 0.47
CA GLY A 481 -0.50 2.80 1.13
C GLY A 481 -0.14 3.93 0.17
N LEU A 482 0.37 3.59 -1.02
CA LEU A 482 0.70 4.55 -2.08
C LEU A 482 -0.55 5.34 -2.54
N LEU A 483 -1.65 4.64 -2.83
CA LEU A 483 -2.92 5.25 -3.24
C LEU A 483 -3.47 6.21 -2.18
N GLY A 484 -3.32 5.84 -0.90
CA GLY A 484 -3.70 6.68 0.23
C GLY A 484 -2.96 8.01 0.33
N CYS A 485 -1.80 8.16 -0.31
CA CYS A 485 -0.99 9.39 -0.29
C CYS A 485 -1.38 10.40 -1.39
N PHE A 486 -2.08 9.96 -2.45
CA PHE A 486 -2.45 10.84 -3.56
C PHE A 486 -3.41 11.98 -3.16
N PRO A 487 -4.47 11.77 -2.36
CA PRO A 487 -5.38 12.85 -1.98
C PRO A 487 -4.68 14.09 -1.39
N ASP A 488 -3.67 13.88 -0.54
CA ASP A 488 -2.93 14.99 0.08
C ASP A 488 -1.94 15.64 -0.88
N THR A 489 -1.17 14.82 -1.60
CA THR A 489 -0.24 15.30 -2.61
C THR A 489 -0.95 16.20 -3.62
N ILE A 490 -2.13 15.77 -4.09
CA ILE A 490 -2.98 16.52 -5.02
C ILE A 490 -3.67 17.70 -4.33
N GLY A 491 -4.05 17.56 -3.05
CA GLY A 491 -4.66 18.60 -2.24
C GLY A 491 -3.80 19.85 -2.13
N VAL A 492 -2.49 19.68 -1.92
CA VAL A 492 -1.51 20.79 -1.89
C VAL A 492 -1.52 21.60 -3.20
N HIS A 493 -1.69 20.93 -4.34
CA HIS A 493 -1.69 21.60 -5.64
C HIS A 493 -2.92 22.47 -5.85
N LYS A 494 -4.12 22.02 -5.40
CA LYS A 494 -5.39 22.75 -5.55
C LYS A 494 -5.43 24.06 -4.78
N VAL A 495 -4.96 24.08 -3.52
CA VAL A 495 -4.98 25.28 -2.67
C VAL A 495 -4.06 26.37 -3.23
N GLY A 496 -2.97 25.99 -3.88
CA GLY A 496 -2.03 26.92 -4.47
C GLY A 496 -2.39 27.47 -5.86
N SER A 497 -3.54 27.10 -6.45
CA SER A 497 -4.01 27.64 -7.75
C SER A 497 -4.98 28.83 -7.61
N TYR A 498 -5.55 29.07 -6.42
CA TYR A 498 -6.62 30.07 -6.21
C TYR A 498 -6.15 31.47 -5.77
N ARG A 499 -4.84 31.74 -5.67
CA ARG A 499 -4.34 33.02 -5.12
C ARG A 499 -3.12 33.58 -5.86
N GLY A 500 -3.34 34.27 -6.99
CA GLY A 500 -2.39 35.30 -7.48
C GLY A 500 -2.34 35.52 -9.00
N GLY A 501 -2.80 36.69 -9.47
CA GLY A 501 -2.75 37.09 -10.89
C GLY A 501 -1.40 37.63 -11.37
N ASN A 502 -0.31 36.85 -11.28
CA ASN A 502 1.04 37.23 -11.78
C ASN A 502 1.68 36.11 -12.63
N ASN A 503 2.56 36.45 -13.59
CA ASN A 503 3.22 35.50 -14.51
C ASN A 503 3.95 34.31 -13.85
N ASN A 504 4.51 34.49 -12.65
CA ASN A 504 5.12 33.38 -11.89
C ASN A 504 4.09 32.33 -11.47
N HIS A 505 2.82 32.71 -11.25
CA HIS A 505 1.75 31.79 -10.86
C HIS A 505 1.39 30.82 -12.00
N MET A 506 1.39 31.28 -13.26
CA MET A 506 1.14 30.40 -14.42
C MET A 506 2.21 29.31 -14.54
N LYS A 507 3.49 29.67 -14.37
CA LYS A 507 4.59 28.71 -14.38
C LYS A 507 4.48 27.67 -13.26
N ILE A 508 4.04 28.09 -12.08
CA ILE A 508 3.86 27.23 -10.91
C ILE A 508 2.66 26.28 -11.08
N THR A 509 1.55 26.79 -11.62
CA THR A 509 0.38 25.97 -11.97
C THR A 509 0.75 24.91 -13.00
N LEU A 510 1.47 25.28 -14.06
CA LEU A 510 1.95 24.37 -15.09
C LEU A 510 2.89 23.29 -14.52
N LEU A 511 3.82 23.66 -13.64
CA LEU A 511 4.72 22.72 -12.98
C LEU A 511 3.97 21.70 -12.10
N LYS A 512 2.96 22.15 -11.36
CA LYS A 512 2.10 21.27 -10.55
C LYS A 512 1.31 20.29 -11.41
N GLU A 513 0.82 20.76 -12.55
CA GLU A 513 0.09 19.94 -13.51
C GLU A 513 1.01 18.91 -14.17
N GLN A 514 2.19 19.30 -14.65
CA GLN A 514 3.19 18.39 -15.18
C GLN A 514 3.64 17.36 -14.13
N ASN A 515 3.81 17.76 -12.87
CA ASN A 515 4.17 16.85 -11.78
C ASN A 515 3.14 15.73 -11.63
N HIS A 516 1.84 16.02 -11.78
CA HIS A 516 0.80 14.99 -11.73
C HIS A 516 0.96 13.91 -12.81
N PHE A 517 1.34 14.30 -14.03
CA PHE A 517 1.58 13.32 -15.11
C PHE A 517 2.77 12.44 -14.81
N ILE A 518 3.84 13.04 -14.32
CA ILE A 518 5.08 12.34 -14.03
C ILE A 518 4.86 11.34 -12.88
N LEU A 519 4.17 11.78 -11.83
CA LEU A 519 3.66 10.93 -10.75
C LEU A 519 2.87 9.74 -11.29
N MET A 520 1.94 10.00 -12.21
CA MET A 520 1.07 8.98 -12.78
C MET A 520 1.84 7.98 -13.61
N ASN A 521 2.71 8.45 -14.48
CA ASN A 521 3.55 7.63 -15.33
C ASN A 521 4.49 6.76 -14.50
N HIS A 522 5.10 7.32 -13.45
CA HIS A 522 5.91 6.54 -12.51
C HIS A 522 5.06 5.48 -11.79
N PHE A 523 3.90 5.86 -11.25
CA PHE A 523 2.98 4.94 -10.57
C PHE A 523 2.52 3.80 -11.47
N HIS A 524 2.05 4.11 -12.69
CA HIS A 524 1.57 3.11 -13.63
C HIS A 524 2.68 2.18 -14.12
N SER A 525 3.88 2.71 -14.42
CA SER A 525 5.03 1.89 -14.80
C SER A 525 5.36 0.87 -13.72
N ASN A 526 5.42 1.31 -12.45
CA ASN A 526 5.67 0.42 -11.33
C ASN A 526 4.51 -0.58 -11.13
N ARG A 527 3.26 -0.11 -11.21
CA ARG A 527 2.07 -0.94 -11.04
C ARG A 527 2.04 -2.09 -12.04
N ILE A 528 2.31 -1.80 -13.32
CA ILE A 528 2.33 -2.82 -14.36
C ILE A 528 3.41 -3.87 -14.04
N TYR A 529 4.61 -3.43 -13.69
CA TYR A 529 5.72 -4.33 -13.37
C TYR A 529 5.44 -5.19 -12.12
N ASP A 530 5.05 -4.57 -11.02
CA ASP A 530 4.87 -5.25 -9.73
C ASP A 530 3.69 -6.23 -9.80
N TYR A 531 2.55 -5.84 -10.38
CA TYR A 531 1.40 -6.74 -10.53
C TYR A 531 1.69 -7.88 -11.51
N ASN A 532 2.43 -7.63 -12.59
CA ASN A 532 2.84 -8.70 -13.51
C ASN A 532 3.68 -9.76 -12.77
N ARG A 533 4.69 -9.33 -12.02
CA ARG A 533 5.60 -10.23 -11.30
C ARG A 533 4.92 -11.00 -10.18
N VAL A 534 4.09 -10.33 -9.36
CA VAL A 534 3.41 -11.01 -8.25
C VAL A 534 2.35 -11.99 -8.74
N MET A 535 1.69 -11.70 -9.88
CA MET A 535 0.73 -12.63 -10.48
C MET A 535 1.42 -13.82 -11.13
N GLN A 536 2.58 -13.62 -11.78
CA GLN A 536 3.41 -14.74 -12.24
C GLN A 536 3.81 -15.65 -11.08
N LEU A 537 4.38 -15.09 -10.00
CA LEU A 537 4.74 -15.85 -8.80
C LEU A 537 3.56 -16.61 -8.22
N TYR A 538 2.41 -15.94 -8.05
CA TYR A 538 1.19 -16.55 -7.52
C TYR A 538 0.75 -17.76 -8.36
N LEU A 539 0.68 -17.59 -9.68
CA LEU A 539 0.24 -18.66 -10.58
C LEU A 539 1.26 -19.80 -10.64
N GLU A 540 2.56 -19.51 -10.66
CA GLU A 540 3.62 -20.53 -10.63
C GLU A 540 3.55 -21.37 -9.36
N GLU A 541 3.39 -20.74 -8.19
CA GLU A 541 3.30 -21.45 -6.91
C GLU A 541 1.98 -22.23 -6.79
N GLN A 542 0.87 -21.71 -7.32
CA GLN A 542 -0.40 -22.44 -7.41
C GLN A 542 -0.29 -23.67 -8.32
N VAL A 543 0.34 -23.55 -9.49
CA VAL A 543 0.59 -24.70 -10.40
C VAL A 543 1.40 -25.76 -9.67
N LYS A 544 2.55 -25.39 -9.09
CA LYS A 544 3.40 -26.32 -8.32
C LYS A 544 2.62 -26.98 -7.18
N PHE A 545 1.78 -26.23 -6.48
CA PHE A 545 0.95 -26.75 -5.40
C PHE A 545 -0.01 -27.83 -5.86
N TYR A 546 -0.81 -27.57 -6.89
CA TYR A 546 -1.77 -28.55 -7.41
C TYR A 546 -1.10 -29.75 -8.06
N GLU A 547 0.01 -29.56 -8.78
CA GLU A 547 0.80 -30.67 -9.32
C GLU A 547 1.36 -31.58 -8.21
N THR A 548 1.87 -30.98 -7.13
CA THR A 548 2.40 -31.75 -5.99
C THR A 548 1.29 -32.54 -5.29
N ILE A 549 0.10 -31.96 -5.13
CA ILE A 549 -1.07 -32.68 -4.60
C ILE A 549 -1.45 -33.84 -5.52
N ALA A 550 -1.53 -33.60 -6.83
CA ALA A 550 -1.86 -34.63 -7.80
C ALA A 550 -0.86 -35.79 -7.75
N GLU A 551 0.44 -35.50 -7.62
CA GLU A 551 1.48 -36.52 -7.51
C GLU A 551 1.34 -37.35 -6.23
N LYS A 552 1.07 -36.71 -5.08
CA LYS A 552 0.78 -37.44 -3.83
C LYS A 552 -0.42 -38.35 -3.95
N LEU A 553 -1.50 -37.88 -4.57
CA LEU A 553 -2.70 -38.70 -4.79
C LEU A 553 -2.42 -39.87 -5.76
N LYS A 554 -1.62 -39.67 -6.81
CA LYS A 554 -1.18 -40.75 -7.71
C LYS A 554 -0.36 -41.80 -6.97
N GLN A 555 0.55 -41.39 -6.10
CA GLN A 555 1.34 -42.31 -5.27
C GLN A 555 0.45 -43.14 -4.35
N ALA A 556 -0.52 -42.51 -3.66
CA ALA A 556 -1.49 -43.23 -2.84
C ALA A 556 -2.36 -44.19 -3.68
N HIS A 557 -2.83 -43.76 -4.84
CA HIS A 557 -3.63 -44.57 -5.76
C HIS A 557 -2.87 -45.81 -6.24
N SER A 558 -1.56 -45.69 -6.53
CA SER A 558 -0.73 -46.80 -7.00
C SER A 558 -0.60 -47.97 -6.02
N GLN A 559 -0.94 -47.76 -4.75
CA GLN A 559 -0.92 -48.80 -3.73
C GLN A 559 -2.15 -49.71 -3.79
N PHE A 560 -3.23 -49.27 -4.45
CA PHE A 560 -4.41 -50.10 -4.66
C PHE A 560 -4.18 -51.03 -5.86
N THR A 561 -4.30 -52.33 -5.62
CA THR A 561 -4.18 -53.33 -6.68
C THR A 561 -5.41 -53.29 -7.58
N THR A 562 -5.21 -53.33 -8.90
CA THR A 562 -6.32 -53.52 -9.85
C THR A 562 -6.84 -54.95 -9.71
N MET A 563 -8.14 -55.08 -9.41
CA MET A 563 -8.81 -56.38 -9.22
C MET A 563 -9.30 -56.99 -10.52
#